data_AF-A0A1Q6SBW5-F1
#
_entry.id   AF-A0A1Q6SBW5-F1
#
_cell.length_a   1.000
_cell.length_b   1.000
_cell.length_c   1.000
_cell.angle_alpha   90.00
_cell.angle_beta   90.00
_cell.angle_gamma   90.00
#
_symmetry.space_group_name_H-M   'P 1'
#
loop_
_entity.id
_entity.type
_entity.pdbx_description
1 polymer ?
#
loop_
_entity_poly.entity_id
_entity_poly.type
_entity_poly.pdbx_seq_one_letter_code
_entity_poly.pdbx_strand_id
1 'polypeptide(L)'
;MPFGYVFQSIIALLRGIVHRFARKTVDIFFSPVYNYSVGKYCPQGAEYFFREVTMPVREWQSREAALIGEENIEKLARTSVLVFGAGGVGSYVIESLARAGIGRITVVDGDRVAESNINRQLIADTTTVGRYKSEVAAERVKRINPDCTAVSVPLFADASNTAEIIASAAPDFIADAIDCVTTKLLVAEYAAEHGIPLISSMGTGNKLDPSLLEISDISKTAVCPLARVMRRELRQRGITRLPVLFSTEQYIVRKIIGK
;
A
#
# COMPACT_ATOMS: atom_id res chain seq x y z
N MET A 1 29.55 4.26 2.61
CA MET A 1 28.15 4.70 2.33
C MET A 1 27.86 4.32 0.88
N PRO A 2 26.64 4.04 0.39
CA PRO A 2 25.29 3.90 0.96
C PRO A 2 24.56 2.64 0.37
N PHE A 3 23.32 2.32 0.78
CA PHE A 3 22.25 1.56 0.03
C PHE A 3 21.14 1.04 0.98
N GLY A 4 21.43 0.89 2.28
CA GLY A 4 20.48 0.33 3.26
C GLY A 4 19.31 1.23 3.67
N TYR A 5 19.37 2.53 3.42
CA TYR A 5 18.42 3.50 4.00
C TYR A 5 17.11 3.66 3.22
N VAL A 6 17.08 3.37 1.91
CA VAL A 6 15.84 3.44 1.11
C VAL A 6 15.02 2.15 1.24
N PHE A 7 15.70 1.01 1.44
CA PHE A 7 15.07 -0.30 1.64
C PHE A 7 14.38 -0.40 3.00
N GLN A 8 14.95 0.18 4.07
CA GLN A 8 14.32 0.19 5.39
C GLN A 8 13.06 1.06 5.47
N SER A 9 12.99 2.17 4.73
CA SER A 9 11.81 3.05 4.69
C SER A 9 10.64 2.43 3.93
N ILE A 10 10.94 1.68 2.86
CA ILE A 10 9.96 0.91 2.10
C ILE A 10 9.51 -0.34 2.87
N ILE A 11 10.43 -1.03 3.56
CA ILE A 11 10.10 -2.08 4.53
C ILE A 11 9.28 -1.51 5.69
N ALA A 12 9.47 -0.27 6.13
CA ALA A 12 8.64 0.36 7.17
C ALA A 12 7.23 0.72 6.66
N LEU A 13 7.08 1.12 5.39
CA LEU A 13 5.80 1.38 4.74
C LEU A 13 5.04 0.07 4.44
N LEU A 14 5.74 -0.94 3.91
CA LEU A 14 5.25 -2.31 3.76
C LEU A 14 4.96 -2.93 5.11
N ARG A 15 5.80 -2.77 6.13
CA ARG A 15 5.46 -3.10 7.51
C ARG A 15 4.22 -2.34 7.91
N GLY A 16 4.03 -1.06 7.63
CA GLY A 16 2.78 -0.35 7.94
C GLY A 16 1.52 -0.86 7.22
N ILE A 17 1.67 -1.50 6.06
CA ILE A 17 0.61 -2.14 5.26
C ILE A 17 0.37 -3.58 5.76
N VAL A 18 1.41 -4.39 5.88
CA VAL A 18 1.46 -5.76 6.43
C VAL A 18 1.06 -5.80 7.91
N HIS A 19 1.50 -4.85 8.74
CA HIS A 19 1.17 -4.67 10.16
C HIS A 19 -0.29 -4.26 10.36
N ARG A 20 -0.90 -3.57 9.39
CA ARG A 20 -2.35 -3.28 9.43
C ARG A 20 -3.20 -4.43 8.88
N PHE A 21 -2.65 -5.22 7.97
CA PHE A 21 -3.23 -6.50 7.55
C PHE A 21 -3.21 -7.54 8.68
N ALA A 22 -2.11 -7.60 9.43
CA ALA A 22 -1.97 -8.47 10.60
C ALA A 22 -2.87 -8.02 11.77
N ARG A 23 -3.10 -6.71 11.97
CA ARG A 23 -3.93 -6.18 13.08
C ARG A 23 -5.44 -6.36 12.97
N LYS A 24 -5.97 -6.79 11.82
CA LYS A 24 -7.37 -7.29 11.76
C LYS A 24 -7.47 -8.81 11.91
N THR A 25 -6.34 -9.52 12.05
CA THR A 25 -6.34 -10.96 12.30
C THR A 25 -5.75 -11.34 13.68
N VAL A 26 -4.75 -10.64 14.23
CA VAL A 26 -4.21 -10.97 15.57
C VAL A 26 -3.50 -9.77 16.22
N ASP A 27 -3.96 -9.32 17.40
CA ASP A 27 -3.12 -8.57 18.35
C ASP A 27 -2.32 -9.59 19.18
N ILE A 28 -1.17 -10.09 18.69
CA ILE A 28 -0.14 -10.71 19.53
C ILE A 28 1.23 -10.41 18.89
N PHE A 29 2.20 -10.12 19.75
CA PHE A 29 3.64 -9.97 19.48
C PHE A 29 4.10 -8.59 19.02
N PHE A 30 4.12 -7.62 19.93
CA PHE A 30 5.39 -7.12 20.52
C PHE A 30 5.06 -6.14 21.67
N SER A 31 4.85 -6.69 22.87
CA SER A 31 5.09 -6.03 24.16
C SER A 31 5.42 -7.12 25.21
N PRO A 32 6.37 -6.90 26.13
CA PRO A 32 7.13 -7.97 26.78
C PRO A 32 6.50 -8.42 28.10
N VAL A 33 5.45 -9.23 28.06
CA VAL A 33 5.04 -10.05 29.23
C VAL A 33 4.32 -11.26 28.67
N TYR A 34 4.82 -12.47 28.91
CA TYR A 34 4.06 -13.64 29.38
C TYR A 34 4.94 -14.89 29.29
N ASN A 35 5.38 -15.35 30.46
CA ASN A 35 5.96 -16.66 30.70
C ASN A 35 4.97 -17.75 30.25
N TYR A 36 5.41 -18.68 29.40
CA TYR A 36 4.69 -19.93 29.18
C TYR A 36 5.12 -20.94 30.25
N SER A 37 4.27 -21.12 31.27
CA SER A 37 4.27 -22.31 32.12
C SER A 37 3.56 -23.45 31.41
N VAL A 38 4.28 -24.56 31.30
CA VAL A 38 3.84 -25.84 30.71
C VAL A 38 2.66 -26.40 31.51
N GLY A 39 1.54 -26.72 30.85
CA GLY A 39 0.34 -27.25 31.50
C GLY A 39 -0.42 -28.24 30.61
N LYS A 40 -0.34 -29.52 30.99
CA LYS A 40 -0.97 -30.70 30.39
C LYS A 40 -2.47 -30.52 30.15
N TYR A 41 -2.97 -30.91 28.97
CA TYR A 41 -4.12 -31.81 28.79
C TYR A 41 -4.26 -32.19 27.30
N CYS A 42 -4.20 -33.50 27.01
CA CYS A 42 -4.42 -34.10 25.70
C CYS A 42 -5.68 -34.96 25.78
N PRO A 43 -6.71 -34.75 24.94
CA PRO A 43 -7.71 -35.78 24.68
C PRO A 43 -7.19 -36.67 23.54
N GLN A 44 -7.19 -37.99 23.79
CA GLN A 44 -6.83 -39.00 22.79
C GLN A 44 -7.82 -39.02 21.61
N GLY A 45 -7.30 -39.13 20.38
CA GLY A 45 -8.02 -39.82 19.30
C GLY A 45 -8.57 -39.03 18.11
N ALA A 46 -7.87 -38.03 17.58
CA ALA A 46 -8.20 -37.48 16.26
C ALA A 46 -6.94 -37.22 15.42
N GLU A 47 -6.52 -38.22 14.64
CA GLU A 47 -5.60 -38.01 13.51
C GLU A 47 -6.37 -37.30 12.39
N TYR A 48 -6.35 -35.97 12.39
CA TYR A 48 -6.65 -35.20 11.18
C TYR A 48 -5.33 -34.89 10.47
N PHE A 49 -5.00 -35.74 9.49
CA PHE A 49 -3.99 -35.46 8.49
C PHE A 49 -4.49 -34.32 7.58
N PHE A 50 -4.33 -33.06 8.00
CA PHE A 50 -4.25 -31.94 7.06
C PHE A 50 -2.83 -31.91 6.53
N ARG A 51 -2.59 -32.49 5.35
CA ARG A 51 -1.46 -32.06 4.53
C ARG A 51 -1.83 -30.68 4.00
N GLU A 52 -1.44 -29.64 4.74
CA GLU A 52 -1.29 -28.32 4.15
C GLU A 52 -0.36 -28.47 2.95
N VAL A 53 -0.89 -28.24 1.75
CA VAL A 53 -0.06 -28.07 0.57
C VAL A 53 0.59 -26.71 0.74
N THR A 54 1.67 -26.67 1.53
CA THR A 54 2.49 -25.47 1.64
C THR A 54 3.13 -25.26 0.27
N MET A 55 2.88 -24.10 -0.33
CA MET A 55 3.56 -23.75 -1.57
C MET A 55 5.02 -23.51 -1.20
N PRO A 56 5.98 -24.26 -1.73
CA PRO A 56 7.37 -24.10 -1.33
C PRO A 56 7.79 -22.66 -1.61
N VAL A 57 8.23 -21.97 -0.56
CA VAL A 57 8.75 -20.61 -0.66
C VAL A 57 9.84 -20.60 -1.72
N ARG A 58 9.67 -19.76 -2.75
CA ARG A 58 10.67 -19.64 -3.80
C ARG A 58 11.93 -19.00 -3.26
N GLU A 59 13.08 -19.34 -3.85
CA GLU A 59 14.38 -18.86 -3.39
C GLU A 59 14.44 -17.32 -3.26
N TRP A 60 13.80 -16.58 -4.18
CA TRP A 60 13.80 -15.12 -4.14
C TRP A 60 13.07 -14.52 -2.93
N GLN A 61 12.23 -15.31 -2.23
CA GLN A 61 11.52 -14.93 -1.01
C GLN A 61 12.17 -15.51 0.26
N SER A 62 13.23 -16.29 0.16
CA SER A 62 13.83 -17.02 1.30
C SER A 62 14.21 -16.09 2.47
N ARG A 63 14.71 -14.88 2.15
CA ARG A 63 15.09 -13.87 3.15
C ARG A 63 13.90 -13.25 3.86
N GLU A 64 12.80 -13.02 3.15
CA GLU A 64 11.57 -12.51 3.76
C GLU A 64 10.90 -13.60 4.61
N ALA A 65 10.84 -14.84 4.09
CA ALA A 65 10.33 -15.99 4.83
C ALA A 65 11.07 -16.24 6.14
N ALA A 66 12.40 -16.05 6.16
CA ALA A 66 13.19 -16.16 7.39
C ALA A 66 12.83 -15.09 8.44
N LEU A 67 12.29 -13.93 8.02
CA LEU A 67 11.91 -12.83 8.90
C LEU A 67 10.47 -12.94 9.39
N ILE A 68 9.53 -13.32 8.52
CA ILE A 68 8.09 -13.31 8.81
C ILE A 68 7.46 -14.70 8.85
N GLY A 69 8.19 -15.76 8.54
CA GLY A 69 7.68 -17.12 8.47
C GLY A 69 7.00 -17.45 7.15
N GLU A 70 7.04 -18.73 6.76
CA GLU A 70 6.50 -19.21 5.48
C GLU A 70 4.97 -19.04 5.39
N GLU A 71 4.25 -19.25 6.50
CA GLU A 71 2.80 -19.03 6.59
C GLU A 71 2.40 -17.61 6.15
N ASN A 72 3.20 -16.60 6.52
CA ASN A 72 2.91 -15.21 6.16
C ASN A 72 3.25 -14.92 4.69
N ILE A 73 4.21 -15.62 4.10
CA ILE A 73 4.47 -15.56 2.65
C ILE A 73 3.26 -16.10 1.89
N GLU A 74 2.68 -17.21 2.34
CA GLU A 74 1.48 -17.78 1.71
C GLU A 74 0.27 -16.86 1.83
N LYS A 75 0.09 -16.21 2.98
CA LYS A 75 -0.97 -15.20 3.15
C LYS A 75 -0.80 -14.04 2.17
N LEU A 76 0.42 -13.51 2.02
CA LEU A 76 0.71 -12.46 1.03
C LEU A 76 0.40 -12.93 -0.39
N ALA A 77 0.79 -14.15 -0.74
CA ALA A 77 0.52 -14.75 -2.05
C ALA A 77 -0.97 -14.96 -2.35
N ARG A 78 -1.85 -14.97 -1.34
CA ARG A 78 -3.31 -15.04 -1.50
C ARG A 78 -4.01 -13.68 -1.41
N THR A 79 -3.29 -12.63 -1.04
CA THR A 79 -3.84 -11.29 -0.83
C THR A 79 -4.00 -10.53 -2.15
N SER A 80 -5.09 -9.79 -2.28
CA SER A 80 -5.38 -8.85 -3.37
C SER A 80 -5.32 -7.40 -2.88
N VAL A 81 -4.57 -6.56 -3.58
CA VAL A 81 -4.44 -5.13 -3.30
C VAL A 81 -4.88 -4.30 -4.50
N LEU A 82 -5.82 -3.38 -4.27
CA LEU A 82 -6.22 -2.36 -5.22
C LEU A 82 -5.44 -1.07 -4.96
N VAL A 83 -4.67 -0.62 -5.93
CA VAL A 83 -3.87 0.60 -5.85
C VAL A 83 -4.49 1.67 -6.73
N PHE A 84 -4.87 2.79 -6.14
CA PHE A 84 -5.27 3.98 -6.88
C PHE A 84 -4.09 4.93 -7.04
N GLY A 85 -3.75 5.26 -8.28
CA GLY A 85 -2.61 6.10 -8.64
C GLY A 85 -1.30 5.32 -8.73
N ALA A 86 -0.61 5.50 -9.85
CA ALA A 86 0.70 4.95 -10.18
C ALA A 86 1.77 6.05 -10.36
N GLY A 87 1.54 7.21 -9.74
CA GLY A 87 2.45 8.35 -9.75
C GLY A 87 3.66 8.20 -8.83
N GLY A 88 4.13 9.33 -8.28
CA GLY A 88 5.38 9.40 -7.51
C GLY A 88 5.39 8.55 -6.23
N VAL A 89 4.25 8.37 -5.56
CA VAL A 89 4.14 7.46 -4.40
C VAL A 89 3.68 6.08 -4.85
N GLY A 90 2.61 6.03 -5.64
CA GLY A 90 1.97 4.78 -6.08
C GLY A 90 2.92 3.83 -6.79
N SER A 91 3.80 4.33 -7.66
CA SER A 91 4.76 3.48 -8.38
C SER A 91 5.72 2.71 -7.46
N TYR A 92 6.14 3.30 -6.33
CA TYR A 92 6.95 2.59 -5.33
C TYR A 92 6.10 1.64 -4.48
N VAL A 93 4.86 2.00 -4.16
CA VAL A 93 3.94 1.09 -3.45
C VAL A 93 3.74 -0.19 -4.27
N ILE A 94 3.44 -0.05 -5.57
CA ILE A 94 3.22 -1.19 -6.47
C ILE A 94 4.45 -2.10 -6.56
N GLU A 95 5.64 -1.53 -6.74
CA GLU A 95 6.91 -2.28 -6.73
C GLU A 95 7.10 -3.06 -5.42
N SER A 96 6.81 -2.40 -4.31
CA SER A 96 7.00 -2.95 -2.97
C SER A 96 6.04 -4.11 -2.73
N LEU A 97 4.77 -3.99 -3.15
CA LEU A 97 3.78 -5.06 -3.08
C LEU A 97 4.20 -6.26 -3.95
N ALA A 98 4.71 -6.02 -5.15
CA ALA A 98 5.20 -7.09 -6.02
C ALA A 98 6.37 -7.86 -5.37
N ARG A 99 7.32 -7.12 -4.77
CA ARG A 99 8.48 -7.70 -4.07
C ARG A 99 8.12 -8.36 -2.74
N ALA A 100 7.03 -7.95 -2.10
CA ALA A 100 6.49 -8.62 -0.93
C ALA A 100 5.81 -9.96 -1.28
N GLY A 101 5.57 -10.24 -2.56
CA GLY A 101 4.91 -11.46 -2.99
C GLY A 101 3.38 -11.41 -2.91
N ILE A 102 2.78 -10.21 -3.02
CA ILE A 102 1.32 -10.08 -3.12
C ILE A 102 0.81 -10.85 -4.34
N GLY A 103 -0.27 -11.61 -4.14
CA GLY A 103 -0.86 -12.50 -5.14
C GLY A 103 -1.60 -11.79 -6.26
N ARG A 104 -2.25 -10.66 -5.96
CA ARG A 104 -2.97 -9.87 -6.95
C ARG A 104 -2.79 -8.37 -6.69
N ILE A 105 -2.44 -7.63 -7.73
CA ILE A 105 -2.30 -6.18 -7.69
C ILE A 105 -3.10 -5.59 -8.85
N THR A 106 -4.14 -4.82 -8.53
CA THR A 106 -4.90 -4.05 -9.51
C THR A 106 -4.48 -2.59 -9.43
N VAL A 107 -4.09 -1.97 -10.55
CA VAL A 107 -3.60 -0.59 -10.61
C VAL A 107 -4.57 0.28 -11.39
N VAL A 108 -5.14 1.29 -10.74
CA VAL A 108 -6.07 2.26 -11.33
C VAL A 108 -5.35 3.58 -11.54
N ASP A 109 -5.07 3.93 -12.79
CA ASP A 109 -4.47 5.23 -13.15
C ASP A 109 -4.75 5.53 -14.63
N GLY A 110 -5.40 6.67 -14.90
CA GLY A 110 -5.75 7.13 -16.25
C GLY A 110 -4.68 7.95 -16.95
N ASP A 111 -3.61 8.34 -16.25
CA ASP A 111 -2.53 9.12 -16.86
C ASP A 111 -1.63 8.26 -17.74
N ARG A 112 -1.02 8.93 -18.71
CA ARG A 112 0.14 8.41 -19.43
C ARG A 112 1.44 8.90 -18.79
N VAL A 113 2.50 8.12 -18.96
CA VAL A 113 3.86 8.52 -18.55
C VAL A 113 4.28 9.74 -19.37
N ALA A 114 4.63 10.82 -18.68
CA ALA A 114 5.24 12.01 -19.28
C ALA A 114 6.75 12.06 -19.00
N GLU A 115 7.53 12.74 -19.83
CA GLU A 115 8.97 12.92 -19.62
C GLU A 115 9.28 13.54 -18.25
N SER A 116 8.47 14.51 -17.82
CA SER A 116 8.58 15.15 -16.51
C SER A 116 8.32 14.20 -15.32
N ASN A 117 7.96 12.93 -15.56
CA ASN A 117 7.75 11.91 -14.53
C ASN A 117 9.03 11.13 -14.22
N ILE A 118 9.99 11.08 -15.16
CA ILE A 118 11.22 10.28 -15.07
C ILE A 118 12.05 10.61 -13.81
N ASN A 119 12.02 11.87 -13.35
CA ASN A 119 12.74 12.29 -12.14
C ASN A 119 12.24 11.66 -10.83
N ARG A 120 11.03 11.07 -10.79
CA ARG A 120 10.42 10.66 -9.51
C ARG A 120 9.47 9.46 -9.55
N GLN A 121 9.01 9.01 -10.71
CA GLN A 121 8.08 7.89 -10.81
C GLN A 121 8.85 6.64 -11.23
N LEU A 122 8.82 5.58 -10.42
CA LEU A 122 9.63 4.38 -10.64
C LEU A 122 9.36 3.68 -11.98
N ILE A 123 8.13 3.80 -12.48
CA ILE A 123 7.69 3.22 -13.75
C ILE A 123 8.06 4.05 -14.98
N ALA A 124 8.59 5.27 -14.79
CA ALA A 124 8.86 6.21 -15.87
C ALA A 124 10.34 6.19 -16.27
N ASP A 125 10.58 5.91 -17.54
CA ASP A 125 11.87 5.98 -18.22
C ASP A 125 11.65 6.44 -19.67
N THR A 126 12.74 6.65 -20.41
CA THR A 126 12.67 7.09 -21.81
C THR A 126 11.90 6.14 -22.74
N THR A 127 11.77 4.87 -22.37
CA THR A 127 11.08 3.84 -23.18
C THR A 127 9.60 3.72 -22.87
N THR A 128 9.13 4.31 -21.77
CA THR A 128 7.76 4.18 -21.27
C THR A 128 6.92 5.44 -21.49
N VAL A 129 7.53 6.56 -21.90
CA VAL A 129 6.83 7.80 -22.24
C VAL A 129 5.70 7.56 -23.24
N GLY A 130 4.53 8.13 -22.96
CA GLY A 130 3.32 8.00 -23.78
C GLY A 130 2.47 6.77 -23.46
N ARG A 131 2.96 5.80 -22.69
CA ARG A 131 2.19 4.60 -22.28
C ARG A 131 1.36 4.88 -21.03
N TYR A 132 0.26 4.15 -20.82
CA TYR A 132 -0.51 4.31 -19.58
C TYR A 132 0.30 3.87 -18.36
N LYS A 133 0.25 4.67 -17.30
CA LYS A 133 1.01 4.38 -16.07
C LYS A 133 0.60 3.05 -15.45
N SER A 134 -0.70 2.77 -15.43
CA SER A 134 -1.29 1.52 -14.93
C SER A 134 -0.78 0.29 -15.68
N GLU A 135 -0.67 0.38 -17.01
CA GLU A 135 -0.15 -0.71 -17.86
C GLU A 135 1.34 -0.97 -17.59
N VAL A 136 2.16 0.09 -17.62
CA VAL A 136 3.61 -0.03 -17.36
C VAL A 136 3.87 -0.57 -15.96
N ALA A 137 3.07 -0.16 -14.97
CA ALA A 137 3.14 -0.68 -13.61
C ALA A 137 2.80 -2.17 -13.55
N ALA A 138 1.72 -2.62 -14.20
CA ALA A 138 1.33 -4.04 -14.22
C ALA A 138 2.40 -4.93 -14.90
N GLU A 139 2.99 -4.48 -16.01
CA GLU A 139 4.12 -5.17 -16.64
C GLU A 139 5.32 -5.27 -15.70
N ARG A 140 5.61 -4.19 -14.98
CA ARG A 140 6.71 -4.15 -14.00
C ARG A 140 6.49 -5.14 -12.86
N VAL A 141 5.26 -5.25 -12.34
CA VAL A 141 4.88 -6.27 -11.35
C VAL A 141 5.19 -7.67 -11.89
N LYS A 142 4.75 -7.98 -13.13
CA LYS A 142 4.99 -9.29 -13.75
C LYS A 142 6.46 -9.62 -13.97
N ARG A 143 7.32 -8.62 -14.21
CA ARG A 143 8.78 -8.82 -14.29
C ARG A 143 9.41 -9.20 -12.95
N ILE A 144 8.80 -8.80 -11.84
CA ILE A 144 9.31 -9.06 -10.48
C ILE A 144 8.73 -10.36 -9.93
N ASN A 145 7.41 -10.49 -9.99
CA ASN A 145 6.68 -11.65 -9.51
C ASN A 145 5.76 -12.16 -10.65
N PRO A 146 6.23 -13.11 -11.47
CA PRO A 146 5.44 -13.66 -12.57
C PRO A 146 4.13 -14.33 -12.13
N ASP A 147 4.07 -14.82 -10.89
CA ASP A 147 2.89 -15.50 -10.34
C ASP A 147 1.81 -14.50 -9.89
N CYS A 148 2.18 -13.24 -9.61
CA CYS A 148 1.22 -12.20 -9.25
C CYS A 148 0.24 -11.94 -10.40
N THR A 149 -1.05 -11.92 -10.12
CA THR A 149 -2.05 -11.41 -11.05
C THR A 149 -2.00 -9.88 -11.05
N ALA A 150 -1.38 -9.29 -12.08
CA ALA A 150 -1.28 -7.84 -12.24
C ALA A 150 -2.34 -7.35 -13.22
N VAL A 151 -3.23 -6.47 -12.77
CA VAL A 151 -4.35 -5.93 -13.58
C VAL A 151 -4.18 -4.43 -13.75
N SER A 152 -4.26 -3.95 -14.98
CA SER A 152 -4.25 -2.53 -15.31
C SER A 152 -5.68 -2.02 -15.53
N VAL A 153 -6.02 -0.89 -14.92
CA VAL A 153 -7.26 -0.15 -15.14
C VAL A 153 -6.89 1.29 -15.57
N PRO A 154 -6.78 1.57 -16.88
CA PRO A 154 -6.32 2.85 -17.41
C PRO A 154 -7.42 3.92 -17.41
N LEU A 155 -8.04 4.16 -16.25
CA LEU A 155 -9.16 5.10 -16.07
C LEU A 155 -8.93 6.04 -14.89
N PHE A 156 -9.50 7.24 -15.00
CA PHE A 156 -9.65 8.14 -13.84
C PHE A 156 -10.84 7.69 -13.01
N ALA A 157 -10.59 7.43 -11.73
CA ALA A 157 -11.65 7.12 -10.78
C ALA A 157 -12.41 8.39 -10.41
N ASP A 158 -13.73 8.34 -10.54
CA ASP A 158 -14.66 9.42 -10.22
C ASP A 158 -15.97 8.89 -9.62
N ALA A 159 -16.95 9.77 -9.40
CA ALA A 159 -18.23 9.41 -8.77
C ALA A 159 -19.04 8.39 -9.58
N SER A 160 -18.83 8.27 -10.89
CA SER A 160 -19.57 7.36 -11.76
C SER A 160 -19.03 5.93 -11.76
N ASN A 161 -17.73 5.74 -11.49
CA ASN A 161 -17.07 4.45 -11.68
C ASN A 161 -16.31 3.91 -10.46
N THR A 162 -16.04 4.73 -9.43
CA THR A 162 -15.19 4.31 -8.29
C THR A 162 -15.76 3.08 -7.56
N ALA A 163 -17.07 3.07 -7.31
CA ALA A 163 -17.73 1.96 -6.62
C ALA A 163 -17.64 0.66 -7.43
N GLU A 164 -17.89 0.71 -8.74
CA GLU A 164 -17.81 -0.44 -9.64
C GLU A 164 -16.38 -0.98 -9.74
N ILE A 165 -15.38 -0.10 -9.83
CA ILE A 165 -13.96 -0.47 -9.85
C ILE A 165 -13.59 -1.25 -8.60
N ILE A 166 -13.98 -0.77 -7.41
CA ILE A 166 -13.65 -1.44 -6.14
C ILE A 166 -14.42 -2.75 -6.01
N ALA A 167 -15.73 -2.76 -6.30
CA ALA A 167 -16.57 -3.95 -6.25
C ALA A 167 -16.04 -5.07 -7.16
N SER A 168 -15.69 -4.73 -8.40
CA SER A 168 -15.20 -5.69 -9.40
C SER A 168 -13.82 -6.24 -9.06
N ALA A 169 -12.97 -5.41 -8.43
CA ALA A 169 -11.66 -5.85 -7.97
C ALA A 169 -11.73 -6.73 -6.71
N ALA A 170 -12.79 -6.59 -5.90
CA ALA A 170 -13.01 -7.24 -4.61
C ALA A 170 -11.72 -7.35 -3.77
N PRO A 171 -11.02 -6.23 -3.50
CA PRO A 171 -9.70 -6.27 -2.90
C PRO A 171 -9.77 -6.52 -1.39
N ASP A 172 -8.75 -7.18 -0.87
CA ASP A 172 -8.60 -7.33 0.57
C ASP A 172 -7.98 -6.05 1.20
N PHE A 173 -7.30 -5.22 0.40
CA PHE A 173 -6.71 -3.94 0.82
C PHE A 173 -6.80 -2.87 -0.28
N ILE A 174 -6.93 -1.61 0.13
CA ILE A 174 -6.81 -0.47 -0.77
C ILE A 174 -5.60 0.40 -0.38
N ALA A 175 -4.76 0.71 -1.37
CA ALA A 175 -3.70 1.71 -1.25
C ALA A 175 -4.04 2.91 -2.15
N ASP A 176 -4.35 4.04 -1.54
CA ASP A 176 -4.67 5.28 -2.26
C ASP A 176 -3.46 6.21 -2.33
N ALA A 177 -2.97 6.43 -3.55
CA ALA A 177 -1.88 7.35 -3.90
C ALA A 177 -2.32 8.41 -4.92
N ILE A 178 -3.61 8.72 -5.00
CA ILE A 178 -4.17 9.81 -5.83
C ILE A 178 -3.79 11.18 -5.23
N ASP A 179 -3.92 12.27 -5.97
CA ASP A 179 -3.76 13.65 -5.49
C ASP A 179 -5.07 14.46 -5.46
N CYS A 180 -6.09 14.04 -6.20
CA CYS A 180 -7.44 14.60 -6.18
C CYS A 180 -8.21 14.26 -4.89
N VAL A 181 -8.59 15.29 -4.12
CA VAL A 181 -9.38 15.17 -2.87
C VAL A 181 -10.69 14.42 -3.10
N THR A 182 -11.43 14.74 -4.14
CA THR A 182 -12.76 14.18 -4.40
C THR A 182 -12.69 12.66 -4.54
N THR A 183 -11.78 12.16 -5.37
CA THR A 183 -11.62 10.71 -5.57
C THR A 183 -11.14 10.00 -4.30
N LYS A 184 -10.24 10.62 -3.52
CA LYS A 184 -9.84 10.05 -2.21
C LYS A 184 -11.02 9.87 -1.26
N LEU A 185 -11.95 10.83 -1.24
CA LEU A 185 -13.14 10.76 -0.40
C LEU A 185 -14.04 9.61 -0.85
N LEU A 186 -14.29 9.48 -2.16
CA LEU A 186 -15.09 8.37 -2.71
C LEU A 186 -14.51 7.00 -2.34
N VAL A 187 -13.19 6.84 -2.49
CA VAL A 187 -12.49 5.60 -2.10
C VAL A 187 -12.61 5.35 -0.60
N ALA A 188 -12.43 6.38 0.23
CA ALA A 188 -12.52 6.26 1.69
C ALA A 188 -13.94 5.95 2.18
N GLU A 189 -14.95 6.55 1.56
CA GLU A 189 -16.37 6.29 1.83
C GLU A 189 -16.73 4.85 1.50
N TYR A 190 -16.41 4.40 0.29
CA TYR A 190 -16.68 3.03 -0.12
C TYR A 190 -15.95 2.02 0.78
N ALA A 191 -14.67 2.25 1.08
CA ALA A 191 -13.88 1.38 1.94
C ALA A 191 -14.45 1.30 3.37
N ALA A 192 -14.89 2.44 3.93
CA ALA A 192 -15.49 2.49 5.26
C ALA A 192 -16.83 1.76 5.32
N GLU A 193 -17.69 1.95 4.31
CA GLU A 193 -19.00 1.30 4.19
C GLU A 193 -18.87 -0.23 4.08
N HIS A 194 -17.87 -0.72 3.34
CA HIS A 194 -17.66 -2.14 3.07
C HIS A 194 -16.64 -2.80 4.01
N GLY A 195 -16.12 -2.07 4.99
CA GLY A 195 -15.14 -2.57 5.96
C GLY A 195 -13.75 -2.91 5.38
N ILE A 196 -13.46 -2.46 4.16
CA ILE A 196 -12.20 -2.73 3.45
C ILE A 196 -11.08 -1.87 4.07
N PRO A 197 -9.98 -2.47 4.54
CA PRO A 197 -8.85 -1.70 5.04
C PRO A 197 -8.23 -0.81 3.95
N LEU A 198 -7.99 0.46 4.30
CA LEU A 198 -7.45 1.49 3.40
C LEU A 198 -6.28 2.21 4.08
N ILE A 199 -5.24 2.51 3.30
CA ILE A 199 -4.25 3.55 3.61
C ILE A 199 -4.24 4.59 2.50
N SER A 200 -4.16 5.87 2.86
CA SER A 200 -4.09 6.96 1.89
C SER A 200 -2.82 7.81 2.04
N SER A 201 -2.16 8.09 0.93
CA SER A 201 -1.06 9.06 0.86
C SER A 201 -1.60 10.47 0.80
N MET A 202 -1.07 11.34 1.67
CA MET A 202 -1.33 12.76 1.70
C MET A 202 -0.20 13.52 0.98
N GLY A 203 -0.07 14.82 1.23
CA GLY A 203 0.89 15.69 0.56
C GLY A 203 2.34 15.40 0.95
N THR A 204 3.09 14.84 0.00
CA THR A 204 4.55 14.62 0.03
C THR A 204 5.31 15.52 -0.94
N GLY A 205 4.61 16.34 -1.73
CA GLY A 205 5.24 17.30 -2.65
C GLY A 205 5.88 18.51 -1.95
N ASN A 206 6.86 19.12 -2.62
CA ASN A 206 7.63 20.30 -2.15
C ASN A 206 8.32 20.09 -0.79
N LYS A 207 8.86 18.88 -0.60
CA LYS A 207 9.50 18.39 0.61
C LYS A 207 10.76 17.63 0.23
N LEU A 208 11.79 17.70 1.06
CA LEU A 208 13.12 17.16 0.74
C LEU A 208 13.58 16.10 1.74
N ASP A 209 13.05 16.09 2.96
CA ASP A 209 13.51 15.20 4.02
C ASP A 209 12.61 13.95 4.12
N PRO A 210 13.06 12.78 3.59
CA PRO A 210 12.28 11.56 3.69
C PRO A 210 12.20 10.99 5.11
N SER A 211 13.05 11.43 6.05
CA SER A 211 13.01 10.98 7.44
C SER A 211 11.81 11.53 8.21
N LEU A 212 11.18 12.59 7.69
CA LEU A 212 9.99 13.22 8.25
C LEU A 212 8.68 12.63 7.70
N LEU A 213 8.74 11.50 6.98
CA LEU A 213 7.56 10.76 6.56
C LEU A 213 7.05 9.90 7.72
N GLU A 214 5.76 10.03 7.99
CA GLU A 214 5.09 9.35 9.10
C GLU A 214 3.79 8.69 8.65
N ILE A 215 3.54 7.52 9.22
CA ILE A 215 2.23 6.89 9.19
C ILE A 215 1.50 7.23 10.48
N SER A 216 0.31 7.82 10.36
CA SER A 216 -0.54 8.09 11.52
C SER A 216 -2.02 7.99 11.14
N ASP A 217 -2.89 8.24 12.11
CA ASP A 217 -4.31 8.47 11.82
C ASP A 217 -4.52 9.88 11.27
N ILE A 218 -5.46 10.04 10.33
CA ILE A 218 -5.79 11.33 9.72
C ILE A 218 -6.06 12.43 10.76
N SER A 219 -6.64 12.08 11.92
CA SER A 219 -6.93 13.02 13.00
C SER A 219 -5.69 13.65 13.65
N LYS A 220 -4.54 12.97 13.57
CA LYS A 220 -3.26 13.37 14.18
C LYS A 220 -2.32 14.09 13.21
N THR A 221 -2.72 14.23 11.94
CA THR A 221 -1.90 14.88 10.93
C THR A 221 -1.73 16.37 11.20
N ALA A 222 -0.51 16.86 10.97
CA ALA A 222 -0.14 18.28 11.06
C ALA A 222 0.54 18.74 9.77
N VAL A 223 0.63 20.06 9.58
CA VAL A 223 1.37 20.75 8.49
C VAL A 223 0.82 20.54 7.07
N CYS A 224 0.34 19.34 6.73
CA CYS A 224 -0.08 18.97 5.38
C CYS A 224 -1.43 19.60 4.98
N PRO A 225 -1.48 20.46 3.95
CA PRO A 225 -2.73 21.09 3.49
C PRO A 225 -3.76 20.07 2.99
N LEU A 226 -3.31 19.04 2.26
CA LEU A 226 -4.18 17.97 1.78
C LEU A 226 -4.79 17.19 2.95
N ALA A 227 -3.98 16.80 3.94
CA ALA A 227 -4.48 16.11 5.13
C ALA A 227 -5.47 16.96 5.93
N ARG A 228 -5.27 18.28 5.99
CA ARG A 228 -6.21 19.22 6.63
C ARG A 228 -7.58 19.20 5.95
N VAL A 229 -7.62 19.24 4.61
CA VAL A 229 -8.87 19.16 3.84
C VAL A 229 -9.51 17.80 4.02
N MET A 230 -8.77 16.71 3.79
CA MET A 230 -9.24 15.33 3.97
C MET A 230 -9.83 15.11 5.37
N ARG A 231 -9.14 15.55 6.43
CA ARG A 231 -9.62 15.42 7.82
C ARG A 231 -10.96 16.12 8.05
N ARG A 232 -11.17 17.30 7.48
CA ARG A 232 -12.42 18.04 7.59
C ARG A 232 -13.55 17.30 6.87
N GLU A 233 -13.31 16.93 5.62
CA GLU A 233 -14.29 16.29 4.75
C GLU A 233 -14.69 14.89 5.23
N LEU A 234 -13.74 14.09 5.69
CA LEU A 234 -13.99 12.75 6.25
C LEU A 234 -14.83 12.83 7.54
N ARG A 235 -14.57 13.80 8.41
CA ARG A 235 -15.37 14.00 9.64
C ARG A 235 -16.83 14.33 9.33
N GLN A 236 -17.08 15.13 8.30
CA GLN A 236 -18.45 15.44 7.86
C GLN A 236 -19.20 14.20 7.35
N ARG A 237 -18.47 13.18 6.88
CA ARG A 237 -18.99 11.90 6.41
C ARG A 237 -19.02 10.82 7.49
N GLY A 238 -18.73 11.16 8.75
CA GLY A 238 -18.66 10.20 9.86
C GLY A 238 -17.40 9.32 9.89
N ILE A 239 -16.46 9.51 8.96
CA ILE A 239 -15.20 8.77 8.90
C ILE A 239 -14.17 9.48 9.80
N THR A 240 -14.02 8.96 11.02
CA THR A 240 -13.17 9.59 12.04
C THR A 240 -11.76 9.00 12.11
N ARG A 241 -11.54 7.83 11.50
CA ARG A 241 -10.25 7.14 11.47
C ARG A 241 -9.89 6.75 10.05
N LEU A 242 -8.70 7.12 9.63
CA LEU A 242 -8.12 6.74 8.35
C LEU A 242 -6.59 6.72 8.50
N PRO A 243 -5.96 5.55 8.42
CA PRO A 243 -4.54 5.41 8.12
C PRO A 243 -4.05 6.30 6.99
N VAL A 244 -3.07 7.16 7.28
CA VAL A 244 -2.43 7.98 6.24
C VAL A 244 -0.92 8.01 6.35
N LEU A 245 -0.26 8.12 5.19
CA LEU A 245 1.12 8.55 5.07
C LEU A 245 1.12 10.06 4.81
N PHE A 246 1.87 10.81 5.61
CA PHE A 246 2.10 12.25 5.37
C PHE A 246 3.52 12.59 5.81
N SER A 247 3.99 13.79 5.50
CA SER A 247 5.24 14.29 6.10
C SER A 247 4.97 15.46 7.04
N THR A 248 5.72 15.49 8.14
CA THR A 248 5.72 16.57 9.15
C THR A 248 6.59 17.75 8.75
N GLU A 249 7.37 17.64 7.66
CA GLU A 249 8.15 18.73 7.08
C GLU A 249 7.26 19.90 6.63
N GLN A 250 7.71 21.13 6.90
CA GLN A 250 7.09 22.30 6.30
C GLN A 250 7.32 22.30 4.78
N TYR A 251 6.25 22.56 4.02
CA TYR A 251 6.37 22.58 2.57
C TYR A 251 7.08 23.85 2.10
N ILE A 252 7.98 23.70 1.14
CA ILE A 252 8.69 24.83 0.55
C ILE A 252 7.71 25.57 -0.38
N VAL A 253 7.34 26.80 -0.01
CA VAL A 253 6.64 27.71 -0.91
C VAL A 253 7.63 28.16 -1.98
N ARG A 254 7.47 27.69 -3.22
CA ARG A 254 8.26 28.22 -4.33
C ARG A 254 8.00 29.72 -4.45
N LYS A 255 9.01 30.54 -4.19
CA LYS A 255 9.03 31.90 -4.72
C LYS A 255 9.10 31.76 -6.23
N ILE A 256 8.13 32.31 -6.95
CA ILE A 256 8.21 32.42 -8.40
C ILE A 256 9.46 33.26 -8.69
N ILE A 257 10.50 32.63 -9.24
CA ILE A 257 11.67 33.35 -9.74
C ILE A 257 11.25 33.90 -11.10
N GLY A 258 11.00 35.21 -11.17
CA GLY A 258 10.78 35.97 -12.40
C GLY A 258 9.31 36.17 -12.79
N LYS A 259 8.80 37.38 -12.52
CA LYS A 259 8.13 38.16 -13.56
C LYS A 259 9.17 39.10 -14.15
#